data_AF-A0A8S3E7L0-F1
#
_entry.id   AF-A0A8S3E7L0-F1
#
_cell.length_a   1.000
_cell.length_b   1.000
_cell.length_c   1.000
_cell.angle_alpha   90.00
_cell.angle_beta   90.00
_cell.angle_gamma   90.00
#
_symmetry.space_group_name_H-M   'P 1'
#
loop_
_entity.id
_entity.type
_entity.pdbx_description
1 polymer ?
#
loop_
_entity_poly.entity_id
_entity_poly.type
_entity_poly.pdbx_seq_one_letter_code
_entity_poly.pdbx_strand_id
1 'polypeptide(L)'
;LYTKIVYLSTTQPPKATLSKVEIQTLATSNDPSISFAKPANVRSEVWTNYSQVYYKTEGLDYIICLQCRVVLKWISENARQRTISSYCPQSSLSKECPVIQKRIREACAEYCAVGGHPFESVAGAEFINLTKQLINAGATLGTSVIANELITTSSHYRIHYGGLSLHYIDAQLNLRVFTLACRAYDYTTQHSINIRLFVDKILEEFNLPLNDHVFIVTDNENKMKSAFKDDVKRIGCSAHYINKVLEHASKNDSINCDAVCQ
;
A
#
# COMPACT_ATOMS: atom_id res chain seq x y z
N LEU A 1 7.05 50.16 -46.11
CA LEU A 1 7.09 49.03 -47.07
C LEU A 1 6.03 48.02 -46.64
N TYR A 2 5.02 47.81 -47.48
CA TYR A 2 3.97 46.79 -47.32
C TYR A 2 4.43 45.49 -47.96
N THR A 3 4.29 44.36 -47.27
CA THR A 3 4.27 43.04 -47.91
C THR A 3 3.20 42.17 -47.26
N LYS A 4 2.11 41.95 -47.99
CA LYS A 4 1.02 41.02 -47.65
C LYS A 4 1.21 39.79 -48.53
N ILE A 5 1.54 38.64 -47.94
CA ILE A 5 1.63 37.37 -48.67
C ILE A 5 0.37 36.58 -48.38
N VAL A 6 -0.45 36.40 -49.42
CA VAL A 6 -1.64 35.54 -49.42
C VAL A 6 -1.20 34.18 -49.94
N TYR A 7 -1.37 33.13 -49.15
CA TYR A 7 -1.25 31.76 -49.65
C TYR A 7 -2.62 31.21 -49.99
N LEU A 8 -2.73 30.69 -51.22
CA LEU A 8 -3.89 29.97 -51.73
C LEU A 8 -4.06 28.65 -50.97
N SER A 9 -5.21 28.51 -50.33
CA SER A 9 -5.68 27.29 -49.68
C SER A 9 -5.86 26.17 -50.71
N THR A 10 -5.02 25.15 -50.64
CA THR A 10 -5.33 23.86 -51.25
C THR A 10 -6.46 23.22 -50.41
N THR A 11 -7.62 23.02 -51.03
CA THR A 11 -8.76 22.35 -50.41
C THR A 11 -8.42 20.89 -50.13
N GLN A 12 -7.81 20.62 -48.97
CA GLN A 12 -7.84 19.29 -48.38
C GLN A 12 -9.29 18.99 -47.97
N PRO A 13 -9.75 17.73 -48.14
CA PRO A 13 -11.04 17.32 -47.62
C PRO A 13 -11.14 17.63 -46.12
N PRO A 14 -12.33 17.95 -45.60
CA PRO A 14 -12.51 18.26 -44.19
C PRO A 14 -12.06 17.07 -43.35
N LYS A 15 -10.93 17.20 -42.66
CA LYS A 15 -10.45 16.22 -41.68
C LYS A 15 -11.56 15.96 -40.67
N ALA A 16 -11.80 14.69 -40.34
CA ALA A 16 -12.72 14.32 -39.27
C ALA A 16 -12.41 15.13 -38.00
N THR A 17 -13.35 15.95 -37.55
CA THR A 17 -13.12 16.91 -36.46
C THR A 17 -13.63 16.34 -35.15
N LEU A 18 -12.86 15.47 -34.52
CA LEU A 18 -13.11 15.08 -33.13
C LEU A 18 -12.52 16.12 -32.18
N SER A 19 -13.28 16.48 -31.15
CA SER A 19 -12.78 17.28 -30.05
C SER A 19 -11.76 16.49 -29.21
N LYS A 20 -10.87 17.19 -28.53
CA LYS A 20 -9.92 16.59 -27.58
C LYS A 20 -10.61 15.67 -26.56
N VAL A 21 -11.80 16.07 -26.08
CA VAL A 21 -12.55 15.34 -25.06
C VAL A 21 -13.07 14.02 -25.63
N GLU A 22 -13.62 14.03 -26.83
CA GLU A 22 -14.08 12.79 -27.50
C GLU A 22 -12.93 11.83 -27.75
N ILE A 23 -11.80 12.33 -28.23
CA ILE A 23 -10.58 11.51 -28.45
C ILE A 23 -10.12 10.90 -27.13
N GLN A 24 -10.12 11.67 -26.04
CA GLN A 24 -9.74 11.17 -24.72
C GLN A 24 -10.70 10.07 -24.23
N THR A 25 -12.00 10.24 -24.44
CA THR A 25 -13.02 9.25 -24.09
C THR A 25 -12.81 7.96 -24.89
N LEU A 26 -12.69 8.05 -26.22
CA LEU A 26 -12.46 6.91 -27.12
C LEU A 26 -11.16 6.16 -26.79
N ALA A 27 -10.10 6.90 -26.48
CA ALA A 27 -8.81 6.31 -26.08
C ALA A 27 -8.88 5.58 -24.74
N THR A 28 -9.72 6.06 -23.80
CA THR A 28 -9.88 5.46 -22.47
C THR A 28 -10.80 4.24 -22.51
N SER A 29 -11.80 4.24 -23.39
CA SER A 29 -12.71 3.12 -23.60
C SER A 29 -12.16 2.02 -24.52
N ASN A 30 -10.93 2.16 -25.04
CA ASN A 30 -10.34 1.28 -26.05
C ASN A 30 -11.26 1.07 -27.27
N ASP A 31 -11.87 2.15 -27.76
CA ASP A 31 -12.78 2.07 -28.90
C ASP A 31 -12.02 1.63 -30.18
N PRO A 32 -12.53 0.68 -30.98
CA PRO A 32 -11.83 0.18 -32.17
C PRO A 32 -11.71 1.22 -33.30
N SER A 33 -12.46 2.33 -33.23
CA SER A 33 -12.39 3.41 -34.22
C SER A 33 -11.17 4.32 -34.04
N ILE A 34 -10.47 4.24 -32.90
CA ILE A 34 -9.24 4.98 -32.63
C ILE A 34 -8.03 4.03 -32.66
N SER A 35 -6.93 4.46 -33.27
CA SER A 35 -5.68 3.71 -33.25
C SER A 35 -4.48 4.63 -33.02
N PHE A 36 -3.38 4.03 -32.58
CA PHE A 36 -2.18 4.75 -32.16
C PHE A 36 -0.98 4.19 -32.91
N ALA A 37 -0.32 5.02 -33.71
CA ALA A 37 0.86 4.62 -34.45
C ALA A 37 1.92 5.73 -34.45
N LYS A 38 3.17 5.34 -34.64
CA LYS A 38 4.27 6.29 -34.86
C LYS A 38 4.10 6.93 -36.24
N PRO A 39 4.17 8.27 -36.38
CA PRO A 39 4.09 8.91 -37.68
C PRO A 39 5.21 8.42 -38.60
N ALA A 40 4.89 8.30 -39.89
CA ALA A 40 5.88 7.98 -40.91
C ALA A 40 7.00 9.04 -40.93
N ASN A 41 8.24 8.59 -41.12
CA ASN A 41 9.42 9.45 -41.32
C ASN A 41 9.89 10.29 -40.12
N VAL A 42 9.46 10.01 -38.88
CA VAL A 42 9.97 10.75 -37.71
C VAL A 42 11.01 9.94 -36.93
N ARG A 43 12.23 10.49 -36.80
CA ARG A 43 13.37 9.86 -36.11
C ARG A 43 13.55 10.28 -34.64
N SER A 44 12.72 11.19 -34.13
CA SER A 44 12.85 11.71 -32.76
C SER A 44 12.55 10.63 -31.71
N GLU A 45 13.38 10.56 -30.65
CA GLU A 45 13.16 9.71 -29.46
C GLU A 45 11.88 10.06 -28.69
N VAL A 46 11.30 11.24 -28.92
CA VAL A 46 10.02 11.62 -28.32
C VAL A 46 8.95 10.57 -28.62
N TRP A 47 8.95 9.97 -29.82
CA TRP A 47 7.98 8.94 -30.21
C TRP A 47 8.16 7.59 -29.52
N THR A 48 9.17 7.42 -28.66
CA THR A 48 9.25 6.28 -27.75
C THR A 48 8.18 6.35 -26.66
N ASN A 49 7.73 7.57 -26.30
CA ASN A 49 6.76 7.80 -25.24
C ASN A 49 5.40 8.30 -25.75
N TYR A 50 5.25 8.53 -27.06
CA TYR A 50 4.04 9.07 -27.66
C TYR A 50 3.71 8.38 -28.99
N SER A 51 2.42 8.34 -29.32
CA SER A 51 1.90 7.89 -30.61
C SER A 51 0.97 8.92 -31.22
N GLN A 52 0.94 9.02 -32.54
CA GLN A 52 -0.07 9.82 -33.25
C GLN A 52 -1.42 9.13 -33.17
N VAL A 53 -2.46 9.93 -32.99
CA VAL A 53 -3.84 9.47 -32.93
C VAL A 53 -4.42 9.39 -34.34
N TYR A 54 -5.03 8.25 -34.66
CA TYR A 54 -5.77 8.02 -35.89
C TYR A 54 -7.22 7.72 -35.57
N TYR A 55 -8.15 8.31 -36.32
CA TYR A 55 -9.58 7.99 -36.27
C TYR A 55 -10.01 7.41 -37.62
N LYS A 56 -10.51 6.17 -37.64
CA LYS A 56 -10.90 5.46 -38.87
C LYS A 56 -9.86 5.58 -39.98
N THR A 57 -8.58 5.37 -39.65
CA THR A 57 -7.39 5.48 -40.51
C THR A 57 -6.90 6.90 -40.85
N GLU A 58 -7.66 7.95 -40.52
CA GLU A 58 -7.22 9.34 -40.71
C GLU A 58 -6.37 9.82 -39.55
N GLY A 59 -5.17 10.36 -39.84
CA GLY A 59 -4.29 10.95 -38.84
C GLY A 59 -4.84 12.28 -38.34
N LEU A 60 -5.07 12.38 -37.02
CA LEU A 60 -5.50 13.61 -36.38
C LEU A 60 -4.31 14.48 -35.96
N ASP A 61 -4.58 15.75 -35.67
CA ASP A 61 -3.60 16.71 -35.14
C ASP A 61 -3.42 16.52 -33.62
N TYR A 62 -3.45 15.27 -33.15
CA TYR A 62 -3.29 14.90 -31.75
C TYR A 62 -2.31 13.73 -31.59
N ILE A 63 -1.63 13.73 -30.46
CA ILE A 63 -0.78 12.62 -29.99
C ILE A 63 -1.27 12.17 -28.62
N ILE A 64 -0.98 10.92 -28.26
CA ILE A 64 -1.26 10.36 -26.94
C ILE A 64 0.04 9.96 -26.26
N CYS A 65 0.16 10.22 -24.96
CA CYS A 65 1.25 9.67 -24.15
C CYS A 65 1.01 8.18 -23.88
N LEU A 66 2.02 7.34 -24.14
CA LEU A 66 1.93 5.90 -23.91
C LEU A 66 1.95 5.52 -22.42
N GLN A 67 2.43 6.42 -21.55
CA GLN A 67 2.49 6.19 -20.10
C GLN A 67 1.21 6.63 -19.40
N CYS A 68 0.80 7.90 -19.55
CA CYS A 68 -0.33 8.47 -18.82
C CYS A 68 -1.63 8.57 -19.64
N ARG A 69 -1.62 8.14 -20.92
CA ARG A 69 -2.78 8.16 -21.84
C ARG A 69 -3.41 9.54 -22.06
N VAL A 70 -2.72 10.62 -21.71
CA VAL A 70 -3.18 12.00 -21.97
C VAL A 70 -3.06 12.35 -23.45
N VAL A 71 -4.12 12.90 -24.02
CA VAL A 71 -4.16 13.41 -25.40
C VAL A 71 -3.65 14.85 -25.45
N LEU A 72 -2.79 15.16 -26.42
CA LEU A 72 -2.18 16.49 -26.63
C LEU A 72 -2.34 16.91 -28.08
N LYS A 73 -2.58 18.20 -28.34
CA LYS A 73 -2.66 18.74 -29.71
C LYS A 73 -1.25 18.87 -30.29
N TRP A 74 -1.03 18.30 -31.47
CA TRP A 74 0.21 18.35 -32.21
C TRP A 74 0.14 19.44 -33.28
N ILE A 75 1.07 20.39 -33.23
CA ILE A 75 1.13 21.53 -34.17
C ILE A 75 2.45 21.40 -34.94
N SER A 76 2.38 20.88 -36.17
CA SER A 76 3.55 20.43 -36.93
C SER A 76 4.30 21.52 -37.69
N GLU A 77 3.77 22.73 -37.81
CA GLU A 77 4.24 23.63 -38.87
C GLU A 77 5.38 24.59 -38.51
N ASN A 78 5.56 25.00 -37.25
CA ASN A 78 6.62 25.96 -36.88
C ASN A 78 7.13 25.86 -35.43
N ALA A 79 6.60 24.94 -34.63
CA ALA A 79 7.03 24.78 -33.25
C ALA A 79 8.31 23.92 -33.21
N ARG A 80 9.47 24.58 -33.01
CA ARG A 80 10.68 23.90 -32.53
C ARG A 80 10.28 22.87 -31.47
N GLN A 81 10.88 21.67 -31.50
CA GLN A 81 10.70 20.49 -30.63
C GLN A 81 10.70 20.72 -29.09
N ARG A 82 10.62 21.97 -28.61
CA ARG A 82 10.85 22.38 -27.22
C ARG A 82 9.72 22.11 -26.23
N THR A 83 8.59 21.52 -26.60
CA THR A 83 7.45 21.43 -25.68
C THR A 83 6.59 20.17 -25.87
N ILE A 84 7.20 18.99 -25.99
CA ILE A 84 6.48 17.74 -25.65
C ILE A 84 6.96 17.21 -24.30
N SER A 85 8.27 17.26 -24.02
CA SER A 85 8.79 16.78 -22.73
C SER A 85 8.33 17.63 -21.53
N SER A 86 7.88 18.87 -21.75
CA SER A 86 7.34 19.75 -20.71
C SER A 86 5.84 19.58 -20.46
N TYR A 87 5.12 18.84 -21.32
CA TYR A 87 3.65 18.69 -21.25
C TYR A 87 3.17 17.33 -20.79
N CYS A 88 4.01 16.28 -20.87
CA CYS A 88 3.85 15.19 -19.94
C CYS A 88 4.53 15.65 -18.67
N PRO A 89 3.77 15.95 -17.60
CA PRO A 89 4.41 16.14 -16.32
C PRO A 89 5.16 14.85 -16.05
N GLN A 90 6.49 14.92 -15.97
CA GLN A 90 7.19 13.98 -15.12
C GLN A 90 6.61 14.20 -13.73
N SER A 91 5.54 13.46 -13.41
CA SER A 91 4.91 13.37 -12.11
C SER A 91 5.09 14.63 -11.26
N SER A 92 4.55 15.78 -11.70
CA SER A 92 4.29 16.85 -10.74
C SER A 92 3.09 16.37 -9.93
N LEU A 93 3.41 15.62 -8.87
CA LEU A 93 2.61 15.62 -7.66
C LEU A 93 2.13 17.06 -7.39
N SER A 94 0.87 17.18 -6.95
CA SER A 94 0.19 18.41 -6.51
C SER A 94 -0.53 19.24 -7.59
N LYS A 95 -1.53 18.63 -8.24
CA LYS A 95 -2.85 19.24 -8.08
C LYS A 95 -3.54 18.49 -6.96
N GLU A 96 -3.37 19.01 -5.74
CA GLU A 96 -4.14 18.57 -4.59
C GLU A 96 -5.62 18.58 -5.00
N CYS A 97 -6.27 17.42 -4.99
CA CYS A 97 -7.72 17.36 -5.09
C CYS A 97 -8.24 17.64 -3.68
N PRO A 98 -8.72 18.86 -3.37
CA PRO A 98 -9.01 19.25 -1.99
C PRO A 98 -10.12 18.38 -1.40
N VAL A 99 -11.00 17.88 -2.26
CA VAL A 99 -12.08 16.94 -1.91
C VAL A 99 -11.53 15.59 -1.43
N ILE A 100 -10.54 15.02 -2.13
CA ILE A 100 -9.94 13.73 -1.75
C ILE A 100 -9.14 13.90 -0.45
N GLN A 101 -8.35 14.97 -0.33
CA GLN A 101 -7.61 15.26 0.90
C GLN A 101 -8.51 15.45 2.12
N LYS A 102 -9.64 16.15 1.94
CA LYS A 102 -10.64 16.32 3.00
C LYS A 102 -11.20 14.96 3.43
N ARG A 103 -11.62 14.12 2.48
CA ARG A 103 -12.16 12.77 2.78
C ARG A 103 -11.16 11.88 3.50
N ILE A 104 -9.89 11.88 3.06
CA ILE A 104 -8.84 11.09 3.73
C ILE A 104 -8.63 11.57 5.17
N ARG A 105 -8.59 12.89 5.39
CA ARG A 105 -8.46 13.45 6.75
C ARG A 105 -9.63 13.09 7.65
N GLU A 106 -10.85 13.18 7.13
CA GLU A 106 -12.06 12.78 7.87
C GLU A 106 -12.03 11.29 8.23
N ALA A 107 -11.67 10.42 7.28
CA ALA A 107 -11.54 8.99 7.53
C ALA A 107 -10.45 8.64 8.57
N CYS A 108 -9.31 9.34 8.55
CA CYS A 108 -8.26 9.16 9.57
C CYS A 108 -8.73 9.62 10.95
N ALA A 109 -9.45 10.75 11.02
CA ALA A 109 -10.00 11.23 12.28
C ALA A 109 -11.06 10.28 12.85
N GLU A 110 -11.93 9.74 12.00
CA GLU A 110 -12.92 8.72 12.38
C GLU A 110 -12.25 7.43 12.86
N TYR A 111 -11.23 6.93 12.15
CA TYR A 111 -10.44 5.78 12.58
C TYR A 111 -9.87 5.96 13.99
N CYS A 112 -9.27 7.12 14.28
CA CYS A 112 -8.73 7.41 15.62
C CYS A 112 -9.84 7.51 16.67
N ALA A 113 -10.93 8.23 16.38
CA ALA A 113 -12.02 8.46 17.33
C ALA A 113 -12.81 7.19 17.66
N VAL A 114 -13.17 6.40 16.65
CA VAL A 114 -13.98 5.18 16.80
C VAL A 114 -13.12 4.02 17.29
N GLY A 115 -11.88 3.89 16.81
CA GLY A 115 -10.95 2.82 17.21
C GLY A 115 -10.21 3.07 18.52
N GLY A 116 -10.33 4.27 19.11
CA GLY A 116 -9.59 4.65 20.31
C GLY A 116 -8.08 4.72 20.08
N HIS A 117 -7.65 5.08 18.86
CA HIS A 117 -6.24 5.19 18.51
C HIS A 117 -5.72 6.62 18.71
N PRO A 118 -4.45 6.81 19.14
CA PRO A 118 -3.84 8.13 19.21
C PRO A 118 -3.65 8.73 17.81
N PHE A 119 -3.78 10.05 17.64
CA PHE A 119 -3.64 10.69 16.33
C PHE A 119 -2.26 10.51 15.70
N GLU A 120 -1.24 10.26 16.51
CA GLU A 120 0.12 9.93 16.08
C GLU A 120 0.16 8.63 15.26
N SER A 121 -0.79 7.71 15.44
CA SER A 121 -0.83 6.44 14.70
C SER A 121 -1.02 6.63 13.20
N VAL A 122 -1.66 7.72 12.77
CA VAL A 122 -1.86 8.04 11.33
C VAL A 122 -0.77 8.97 10.77
N ALA A 123 0.12 9.47 11.63
CA ALA A 123 1.25 10.32 11.23
C ALA A 123 2.57 9.53 11.04
N GLY A 124 2.63 8.29 11.54
CA GLY A 124 3.80 7.43 11.47
C GLY A 124 4.21 7.05 10.04
N ALA A 125 5.51 6.84 9.83
CA ALA A 125 6.06 6.43 8.55
C ALA A 125 5.50 5.08 8.08
N GLU A 126 5.21 4.19 9.03
CA GLU A 126 4.62 2.87 8.81
C GLU A 126 3.20 2.99 8.25
N PHE A 127 2.37 3.84 8.84
CA PHE A 127 1.01 4.10 8.36
C PHE A 127 1.01 4.73 6.96
N ILE A 128 1.92 5.67 6.70
CA ILE A 128 2.10 6.26 5.37
C ILE A 128 2.47 5.19 4.34
N ASN A 129 3.39 4.28 4.70
CA ASN A 129 3.81 3.22 3.80
C ASN A 129 2.67 2.24 3.50
N LEU A 130 1.90 1.83 4.51
CA LEU A 130 0.69 1.02 4.34
C LEU A 130 -0.33 1.71 3.44
N THR A 131 -0.60 2.99 3.69
CA THR A 131 -1.55 3.79 2.89
C THR A 131 -1.15 3.83 1.42
N LYS A 132 0.15 3.99 1.11
CA LYS A 132 0.66 3.93 -0.27
C LYS A 132 0.39 2.58 -0.92
N GLN A 133 0.62 1.48 -0.19
CA GLN A 133 0.35 0.13 -0.70
C GLN A 133 -1.14 -0.08 -0.99
N LEU A 134 -2.02 0.37 -0.10
CA LEU A 134 -3.47 0.29 -0.29
C LEU A 134 -3.94 1.12 -1.50
N ILE A 135 -3.41 2.34 -1.68
CA ILE A 135 -3.70 3.17 -2.85
C ILE A 135 -3.26 2.48 -4.15
N ASN A 136 -2.05 1.91 -4.17
CA ASN A 136 -1.54 1.19 -5.34
C ASN A 136 -2.40 -0.05 -5.64
N ALA A 137 -2.77 -0.82 -4.61
CA ALA A 137 -3.66 -1.97 -4.77
C ALA A 137 -5.03 -1.56 -5.33
N GLY A 138 -5.63 -0.49 -4.80
CA GLY A 138 -6.88 0.07 -5.31
C GLY A 138 -6.77 0.58 -6.75
N ALA A 139 -5.62 1.15 -7.14
CA ALA A 139 -5.36 1.57 -8.51
C ALA A 139 -5.27 0.38 -9.48
N THR A 140 -4.73 -0.76 -9.03
CA THR A 140 -4.63 -1.99 -9.84
C THR A 140 -5.95 -2.76 -9.92
N LEU A 141 -6.65 -2.89 -8.79
CA LEU A 141 -7.81 -3.78 -8.65
C LEU A 141 -9.16 -3.06 -8.78
N GLY A 142 -9.17 -1.72 -8.77
CA GLY A 142 -10.38 -0.91 -8.82
C GLY A 142 -11.17 -0.91 -7.50
N THR A 143 -12.43 -0.45 -7.56
CA THR A 143 -13.30 -0.30 -6.38
C THR A 143 -13.96 -1.60 -5.91
N SER A 144 -13.80 -2.68 -6.65
CA SER A 144 -14.42 -3.98 -6.35
C SER A 144 -13.65 -4.80 -5.31
N VAL A 145 -12.59 -4.24 -4.72
CA VAL A 145 -11.84 -4.90 -3.65
C VAL A 145 -12.67 -4.93 -2.38
N ILE A 146 -12.95 -6.15 -1.90
CA ILE A 146 -13.53 -6.35 -0.57
C ILE A 146 -12.41 -6.10 0.44
N ALA A 147 -12.39 -4.91 1.05
CA ALA A 147 -11.33 -4.49 1.97
C ALA A 147 -11.11 -5.51 3.12
N ASN A 148 -12.19 -6.15 3.57
CA ASN A 148 -12.08 -7.22 4.54
C ASN A 148 -11.25 -8.40 4.02
N GLU A 149 -11.41 -8.85 2.78
CA GLU A 149 -10.58 -9.94 2.23
C GLU A 149 -9.10 -9.55 2.07
N LEU A 150 -8.84 -8.26 1.83
CA LEU A 150 -7.48 -7.73 1.69
C LEU A 150 -6.76 -7.58 3.05
N ILE A 151 -7.48 -7.16 4.08
CA ILE A 151 -6.93 -6.84 5.42
C ILE A 151 -7.02 -8.04 6.37
N THR A 152 -8.01 -8.94 6.16
CA THR A 152 -8.18 -10.14 7.00
C THR A 152 -7.27 -11.26 6.55
N THR A 153 -6.02 -11.24 6.98
CA THR A 153 -5.20 -12.46 6.94
C THR A 153 -4.23 -12.55 8.12
N SER A 154 -4.63 -13.29 9.16
CA SER A 154 -3.68 -14.23 9.78
C SER A 154 -3.92 -15.68 9.33
N SER A 155 -5.04 -15.96 8.64
CA SER A 155 -5.37 -17.33 8.22
C SER A 155 -4.85 -17.73 6.84
N HIS A 156 -4.76 -16.81 5.86
CA HIS A 156 -4.35 -17.15 4.48
C HIS A 156 -2.86 -16.89 4.19
N TYR A 157 -2.27 -15.80 4.70
CA TYR A 157 -0.83 -15.61 4.75
C TYR A 157 -0.36 -16.03 6.14
N ARG A 158 0.24 -17.22 6.28
CA ARG A 158 0.76 -17.75 7.56
C ARG A 158 2.03 -17.02 8.01
N ILE A 159 2.03 -15.69 7.99
CA ILE A 159 3.13 -14.90 8.51
C ILE A 159 2.86 -14.68 9.98
N HIS A 160 3.60 -15.40 10.81
CA HIS A 160 3.60 -15.17 12.25
C HIS A 160 4.53 -14.01 12.56
N TYR A 161 4.30 -13.30 13.67
CA TYR A 161 5.21 -12.26 14.14
C TYR A 161 5.70 -12.62 15.53
N GLY A 162 6.99 -12.41 15.77
CA GLY A 162 7.61 -12.51 17.08
C GLY A 162 8.01 -11.13 17.58
N GLY A 163 7.62 -10.81 18.80
CA GLY A 163 8.06 -9.60 19.51
C GLY A 163 8.95 -9.98 20.68
N LEU A 164 10.05 -9.25 20.88
CA LEU A 164 10.92 -9.36 22.05
C LEU A 164 11.11 -7.98 22.67
N SER A 165 10.89 -7.89 23.98
CA SER A 165 11.14 -6.70 24.76
C SER A 165 11.96 -7.02 26.01
N LEU A 166 12.88 -6.13 26.35
CA LEU A 166 13.69 -6.16 27.56
C LEU A 166 13.02 -5.29 28.61
N HIS A 167 12.90 -5.83 29.83
CA HIS A 167 12.37 -5.14 30.99
C HIS A 167 13.42 -5.17 32.10
N TYR A 168 13.75 -4.03 32.69
CA TYR A 168 14.67 -3.97 33.82
C TYR A 168 14.36 -2.79 34.74
N ILE A 169 14.84 -2.84 35.97
CA ILE A 169 14.74 -1.74 36.93
C ILE A 169 16.10 -1.03 36.97
N ASP A 170 16.11 0.28 36.74
CA ASP A 170 17.34 1.07 36.79
C ASP A 170 17.80 1.40 38.22
N ALA A 171 18.96 2.04 38.34
CA ALA A 171 19.53 2.42 39.64
C ALA A 171 18.65 3.41 40.42
N GLN A 172 17.70 4.07 39.75
CA GLN A 172 16.74 5.00 40.33
C GLN A 172 15.38 4.32 40.59
N LEU A 173 15.32 2.99 40.56
CA LEU A 173 14.13 2.17 40.80
C LEU A 173 13.00 2.39 39.77
N ASN A 174 13.32 2.85 38.57
CA ASN A 174 12.33 2.96 37.50
C ASN A 174 12.29 1.70 36.66
N LEU A 175 11.08 1.22 36.36
CA LEU A 175 10.88 0.18 35.36
C LEU A 175 11.13 0.76 33.96
N ARG A 176 12.08 0.16 33.25
CA ARG A 176 12.41 0.47 31.86
C ARG A 176 11.96 -0.66 30.96
N VAL A 177 11.40 -0.28 29.81
CA VAL A 177 10.96 -1.22 28.78
C VAL A 177 11.58 -0.82 27.45
N PHE A 178 12.27 -1.76 26.81
CA PHE A 178 12.88 -1.57 25.50
C PHE A 178 12.40 -2.67 24.56
N THR A 179 11.71 -2.30 23.49
CA THR A 179 11.38 -3.25 22.42
C THR A 179 12.65 -3.53 21.62
N LEU A 180 13.18 -4.75 21.73
CA LEU A 180 14.38 -5.17 21.02
C LEU A 180 14.06 -5.48 19.56
N ALA A 181 12.93 -6.15 19.31
CA ALA A 181 12.48 -6.47 17.97
C ALA A 181 10.97 -6.75 17.89
N CYS A 182 10.41 -6.49 16.71
CA CYS A 182 9.14 -7.04 16.26
C CYS A 182 9.33 -7.45 14.79
N ARG A 183 9.41 -8.75 14.52
CA ARG A 183 9.80 -9.27 13.20
C ARG A 183 8.86 -10.37 12.76
N ALA A 184 8.66 -10.47 11.46
CA ALA A 184 8.01 -11.62 10.86
C ALA A 184 8.84 -12.88 11.17
N TYR A 185 8.12 -13.95 11.48
CA TYR A 185 8.60 -15.26 11.82
C TYR A 185 8.41 -16.14 10.59
N ASP A 186 9.45 -16.17 9.75
CA ASP A 186 9.46 -16.84 8.44
C ASP A 186 9.76 -18.35 8.53
N TYR A 187 9.39 -18.97 9.64
CA TYR A 187 9.50 -20.42 9.76
C TYR A 187 8.17 -21.04 9.35
N THR A 188 8.24 -21.95 8.36
CA THR A 188 7.10 -22.74 7.88
C THR A 188 6.42 -23.55 8.98
N THR A 189 7.08 -23.72 10.14
CA THR A 189 6.59 -24.43 11.32
C THR A 189 7.00 -23.72 12.62
N GLN A 190 6.03 -23.52 13.53
CA GLN A 190 6.22 -22.93 14.86
C GLN A 190 6.76 -23.94 15.88
N HIS A 191 7.85 -24.63 15.54
CA HIS A 191 8.50 -25.55 16.47
C HIS A 191 9.27 -24.77 17.55
N SER A 192 9.36 -25.36 18.75
CA SER A 192 10.05 -24.76 19.89
C SER A 192 11.49 -24.36 19.60
N ILE A 193 12.21 -25.15 18.81
CA ILE A 193 13.59 -24.83 18.40
C ILE A 193 13.68 -23.54 17.57
N ASN A 194 12.75 -23.32 16.65
CA ASN A 194 12.72 -22.12 15.82
C ASN A 194 12.39 -20.89 16.65
N ILE A 195 11.53 -21.03 17.67
CA ILE A 195 11.20 -19.96 18.62
C ILE A 195 12.46 -19.57 19.40
N ARG A 196 13.22 -20.57 19.87
CA ARG A 196 14.46 -20.33 20.61
C ARG A 196 15.50 -19.62 19.74
N LEU A 197 15.75 -20.13 18.53
CA LEU A 197 16.68 -19.50 17.57
C LEU A 197 16.30 -18.06 17.22
N PHE A 198 15.01 -17.79 17.06
CA PHE A 198 14.52 -16.42 16.81
C PHE A 198 14.89 -15.47 17.95
N VAL A 199 14.65 -15.89 19.20
CA VAL A 199 14.94 -15.08 20.39
C VAL A 199 16.46 -14.93 20.58
N ASP A 200 17.21 -16.02 20.48
CA ASP A 200 18.67 -16.01 20.66
C ASP A 200 19.34 -15.07 19.65
N LYS A 201 18.92 -15.11 18.38
CA LYS A 201 19.45 -14.20 17.33
C LYS A 201 19.23 -12.74 17.67
N ILE A 202 18.03 -12.37 18.17
CA ILE A 202 17.77 -10.99 18.57
C ILE A 202 18.65 -10.62 19.77
N LEU A 203 18.77 -11.49 20.76
CA LEU A 203 19.58 -11.21 21.95
C LEU A 203 21.07 -11.07 21.63
N GLU A 204 21.59 -11.87 20.70
CA GLU A 204 22.95 -11.77 20.18
C GLU A 204 23.22 -10.39 19.56
N GLU A 205 22.29 -9.81 18.80
CA GLU A 205 22.42 -8.48 18.19
C GLU A 205 22.67 -7.37 19.24
N PHE A 206 22.19 -7.57 20.47
CA PHE A 206 22.34 -6.62 21.59
C PHE A 206 23.38 -7.06 22.63
N ASN A 207 24.09 -8.18 22.42
CA ASN A 207 25.00 -8.80 23.39
C ASN A 207 24.31 -9.09 24.75
N LEU A 208 23.09 -9.61 24.72
CA LEU A 208 22.26 -9.92 25.89
C LEU A 208 22.03 -11.43 26.05
N PRO A 209 23.07 -12.25 26.29
CA PRO A 209 22.91 -13.69 26.38
C PRO A 209 22.00 -14.08 27.55
N LEU A 210 21.16 -15.10 27.33
CA LEU A 210 20.36 -15.70 28.38
C LEU A 210 21.26 -16.38 29.41
N ASN A 211 20.97 -16.15 30.69
CA ASN A 211 21.70 -16.72 31.83
C ASN A 211 20.77 -16.81 33.05
N ASP A 212 21.29 -17.33 34.17
CA ASP A 212 20.52 -17.60 35.39
C ASP A 212 19.93 -16.36 36.09
N HIS A 213 20.35 -15.16 35.69
CA HIS A 213 19.85 -13.88 36.18
C HIS A 213 18.74 -13.28 35.31
N VAL A 214 18.46 -13.88 34.15
CA VAL A 214 17.43 -13.42 33.21
C VAL A 214 16.19 -14.28 33.35
N PHE A 215 15.03 -13.62 33.41
CA PHE A 215 13.73 -14.27 33.34
C PHE A 215 13.14 -14.07 31.95
N ILE A 216 12.60 -15.14 31.38
CA ILE A 216 11.80 -15.06 30.15
C ILE A 216 10.32 -15.17 30.50
N VAL A 217 9.53 -14.20 30.03
CA VAL A 217 8.08 -14.23 30.16
C VAL A 217 7.47 -14.54 28.79
N THR A 218 6.79 -15.68 28.67
CA THR A 218 6.09 -16.09 27.44
C THR A 218 4.69 -16.61 27.74
N ASP A 219 3.85 -16.77 26.72
CA ASP A 219 2.57 -17.47 26.87
C ASP A 219 2.75 -18.91 27.40
N ASN A 220 1.63 -19.56 27.74
CA ASN A 220 1.65 -20.92 28.27
C ASN A 220 1.42 -22.01 27.22
N GLU A 221 1.63 -21.72 25.93
CA GLU A 221 1.58 -22.73 24.88
C GLU A 221 2.73 -23.73 25.00
N ASN A 222 2.48 -24.97 24.58
CA ASN A 222 3.44 -26.07 24.73
C ASN A 222 4.76 -25.78 24.01
N LYS A 223 4.70 -25.13 22.85
CA LYS A 223 5.88 -24.73 22.07
C LYS A 223 6.75 -23.70 22.80
N MET A 224 6.14 -22.71 23.46
CA MET A 224 6.86 -21.71 24.26
C MET A 224 7.49 -22.34 25.50
N LYS A 225 6.75 -23.22 26.19
CA LYS A 225 7.29 -23.99 27.32
C LYS A 225 8.48 -24.85 26.90
N SER A 226 8.37 -25.54 25.76
CA SER A 226 9.44 -26.39 25.23
C SER A 226 10.66 -25.59 24.77
N ALA A 227 10.49 -24.36 24.26
CA ALA A 227 11.60 -23.53 23.77
C ALA A 227 12.53 -23.05 24.90
N PHE A 228 11.99 -22.91 26.11
CA PHE A 228 12.65 -22.28 27.26
C PHE A 228 12.63 -23.18 28.50
N LYS A 229 12.67 -24.50 28.31
CA LYS A 229 12.49 -25.47 29.40
C LYS A 229 13.73 -25.62 30.29
N ASP A 230 14.90 -25.72 29.68
CA ASP A 230 16.09 -26.29 30.35
C ASP A 230 17.16 -25.24 30.71
N ASP A 231 17.22 -24.10 30.00
CA ASP A 231 18.36 -23.16 30.11
C ASP A 231 18.03 -21.83 30.81
N VAL A 232 16.76 -21.57 31.11
CA VAL A 232 16.30 -20.26 31.60
C VAL A 232 15.15 -20.36 32.57
N LYS A 233 15.06 -19.37 33.48
CA LYS A 233 13.90 -19.22 34.34
C LYS A 233 12.74 -18.63 33.54
N ARG A 234 11.79 -19.49 33.17
CA ARG A 234 10.59 -19.10 32.43
C ARG A 234 9.42 -18.81 33.37
N ILE A 235 8.73 -17.70 33.13
CA ILE A 235 7.48 -17.33 33.78
C ILE A 235 6.36 -17.33 32.74
N GLY A 236 5.22 -17.94 33.09
CA GLY A 236 4.03 -17.92 32.24
C GLY A 236 3.31 -16.58 32.27
N CYS A 237 2.92 -16.07 31.11
CA CYS A 237 2.15 -14.85 30.99
C CYS A 237 0.77 -14.99 31.67
N SER A 238 0.48 -14.10 32.63
CA SER A 238 -0.78 -14.04 33.35
C SER A 238 -1.95 -13.61 32.46
N ALA A 239 -1.72 -12.71 31.50
CA ALA A 239 -2.76 -12.26 30.57
C ALA A 239 -3.33 -13.43 29.75
N HIS A 240 -2.47 -14.35 29.30
CA HIS A 240 -2.92 -15.57 28.61
C HIS A 240 -3.76 -16.47 29.51
N TYR A 241 -3.40 -16.57 30.78
CA TYR A 241 -4.17 -17.35 31.75
C TYR A 241 -5.56 -16.74 31.98
N ILE A 242 -5.62 -15.43 32.22
CA ILE A 242 -6.87 -14.69 32.40
C ILE A 242 -7.76 -14.82 31.16
N ASN A 243 -7.21 -14.60 29.96
CA ASN A 243 -7.95 -14.74 28.71
C ASN A 243 -8.54 -16.16 28.55
N LYS A 244 -7.76 -17.20 28.85
CA LYS A 244 -8.29 -18.58 28.82
C LYS A 244 -9.40 -18.81 29.83
N VAL A 245 -9.25 -18.32 31.07
CA VAL A 245 -10.29 -18.45 32.10
C VAL A 245 -11.57 -17.76 31.65
N LEU A 246 -11.47 -16.53 31.12
CA LEU A 246 -12.61 -15.79 30.60
C LEU A 246 -13.25 -16.49 29.40
N GLU A 247 -12.46 -16.99 28.45
CA GLU A 247 -12.99 -17.76 27.33
C GLU A 247 -13.76 -19.01 27.79
N HIS A 248 -13.23 -19.73 28.77
CA HIS A 248 -13.91 -20.90 29.33
C HIS A 248 -15.20 -20.51 30.06
N ALA A 249 -15.17 -19.43 30.86
CA ALA A 249 -16.36 -18.93 31.53
C ALA A 249 -17.46 -18.56 30.52
N SER A 250 -17.13 -17.79 29.48
CA SER A 250 -18.09 -17.35 28.47
C SER A 250 -18.59 -18.48 27.55
N LYS A 251 -17.80 -19.53 27.33
CA LYS A 251 -18.21 -20.70 26.52
C LYS A 251 -19.09 -21.69 27.30
N ASN A 252 -19.03 -21.65 28.64
CA ASN A 252 -19.83 -22.51 29.50
C ASN A 252 -21.27 -22.00 29.72
N ASP A 253 -21.64 -20.85 29.16
CA ASP A 253 -22.99 -20.27 29.24
C ASP A 253 -24.03 -20.93 28.32
N SER A 254 -23.79 -22.15 27.82
CA SER A 254 -24.90 -23.10 27.67
C SER A 254 -25.33 -23.60 29.06
N ILE A 255 -25.68 -22.67 29.95
CA ILE A 255 -26.39 -22.96 31.19
C ILE A 255 -27.75 -23.48 30.73
N ASN A 256 -27.95 -24.77 30.98
CA ASN A 256 -29.19 -25.47 30.73
C ASN A 256 -30.31 -24.80 31.55
N CYS A 257 -31.09 -23.92 30.90
CA CYS A 257 -32.23 -23.22 31.50
C CYS A 257 -33.36 -24.19 31.92
N ASP A 258 -33.27 -25.48 31.56
CA ASP A 258 -34.32 -26.46 31.85
C ASP A 258 -34.24 -27.07 33.25
N ALA A 259 -33.25 -26.71 34.08
CA ALA A 259 -33.08 -27.29 35.42
C ALA A 259 -33.73 -26.50 36.58
N VAL A 260 -34.46 -25.41 36.29
CA VAL A 260 -35.12 -24.57 37.32
C VAL A 260 -36.66 -24.63 37.25
N CYS A 261 -37.22 -25.44 36.35
CA CYS A 261 -38.67 -25.68 36.27
C CYS A 261 -39.00 -27.18 36.30
N GLN A 262 -38.67 -27.87 37.40
CA GLN A 262 -39.34 -29.11 37.83
C GLN A 262 -39.57 -29.10 39.33
#